data_AF-A0A941K903-F1
#
_entry.id   AF-A0A941K903-F1
#
_cell.length_a   1.000
_cell.length_b   1.000
_cell.length_c   1.000
_cell.angle_alpha   90.00
_cell.angle_beta   90.00
_cell.angle_gamma   90.00
#
_symmetry.space_group_name_H-M   'P 1'
#
loop_
_entity.id
_entity.type
_entity.pdbx_description
1 polymer ?
#
loop_
_entity_poly.entity_id
_entity_poly.type
_entity_poly.pdbx_seq_one_letter_code
_entity_poly.pdbx_strand_id
1 'polypeptide(L)'
;MSLDALKAELNREMIEAQARQRAVDLVETAAEAVRVLALPVELQVIGGALVLRVTVFDPMVVTYELASGPTMGDALSLMQAETPQAEVLQDDAVPVADPAPELHTGPWTEDEEAEALELDARGASLKEIAAALNRPAASLNLKMRHLRRKVEEEIEDDDTAPDAGQGDRQEACGHAPEGTEAPAEAVADFTPAALPKDAPVAMKLVQAHLNAAGYQAPWTPELDYQLIAGLTGGRKLPAVAGDLGLSLEDCRQRFALLCPEPGFEAQSRLLKVLQHRAGQTQPVKE
;
A
#
# COMPACT_ATOMS: atom_id res chain seq x y z
N MET A 1 -5.62 11.06 40.94
CA MET A 1 -4.77 11.32 39.75
C MET A 1 -5.30 12.56 39.05
N SER A 2 -4.42 13.41 38.50
CA SER A 2 -4.87 14.53 37.66
C SER A 2 -5.32 14.02 36.29
N LEU A 3 -6.18 14.79 35.62
CA LEU A 3 -6.65 14.50 34.26
C LEU A 3 -5.48 14.38 33.27
N ASP A 4 -4.42 15.19 33.45
CA ASP A 4 -3.24 15.14 32.60
C ASP A 4 -2.41 13.86 32.82
N ALA A 5 -2.35 13.33 34.05
CA ALA A 5 -1.69 12.06 34.33
C ALA A 5 -2.42 10.88 33.67
N LEU A 6 -3.77 10.89 33.71
CA LEU A 6 -4.59 9.90 33.02
C LEU A 6 -4.40 9.94 31.50
N LYS A 7 -4.35 11.14 30.90
CA LYS A 7 -4.08 11.30 29.46
C LYS A 7 -2.68 10.80 29.07
N ALA A 8 -1.68 11.08 29.90
CA ALA A 8 -0.31 10.63 29.66
C ALA A 8 -0.21 9.09 29.72
N GLU A 9 -0.90 8.46 30.67
CA GLU A 9 -0.94 7.00 30.77
C GLU A 9 -1.67 6.37 29.58
N LEU A 10 -2.86 6.88 29.22
CA LEU A 10 -3.61 6.40 28.06
C LEU A 10 -2.81 6.52 26.76
N ASN A 11 -2.10 7.64 26.57
CA ASN A 11 -1.22 7.80 25.40
C ASN A 11 -0.07 6.79 25.39
N ARG A 12 0.49 6.45 26.56
CA ARG A 12 1.55 5.43 26.65
C ARG A 12 1.00 4.05 26.28
N GLU A 13 -0.15 3.67 26.84
CA GLU A 13 -0.81 2.41 26.53
C GLU A 13 -1.18 2.31 25.04
N MET A 14 -1.68 3.41 24.45
CA MET A 14 -2.00 3.47 23.02
C MET A 14 -0.74 3.28 22.16
N ILE A 15 0.38 3.94 22.49
CA ILE A 15 1.65 3.78 21.77
C ILE A 15 2.16 2.34 21.90
N GLU A 16 2.08 1.76 23.09
CA GLU A 16 2.50 0.37 23.31
C GLU A 16 1.62 -0.62 22.54
N ALA A 17 0.30 -0.43 22.54
CA ALA A 17 -0.64 -1.24 21.78
C ALA A 17 -0.35 -1.15 20.27
N GLN A 18 -0.11 0.05 19.75
CA GLN A 18 0.27 0.26 18.35
C GLN A 18 1.61 -0.42 18.01
N ALA A 19 2.59 -0.36 18.92
CA ALA A 19 3.87 -1.04 18.73
C ALA A 19 3.70 -2.57 18.71
N ARG A 20 2.87 -3.13 19.59
CA ARG A 20 2.53 -4.56 19.60
C ARG A 20 1.81 -4.98 18.33
N GLN A 21 0.83 -4.20 17.86
CA GLN A 21 0.13 -4.48 16.60
C GLN A 21 1.09 -4.51 15.41
N ARG A 22 1.96 -3.49 15.28
CA ARG A 22 2.97 -3.46 14.20
C ARG A 22 3.91 -4.66 14.26
N ALA A 23 4.27 -5.13 15.45
CA ALA A 23 5.10 -6.32 15.59
C ALA A 23 4.38 -7.58 15.08
N VAL A 24 3.08 -7.71 15.35
CA VAL A 24 2.25 -8.81 14.81
C VAL A 24 2.19 -8.73 13.29
N ASP A 25 1.87 -7.56 12.73
CA ASP A 25 1.76 -7.35 11.27
C ASP A 25 3.07 -7.72 10.55
N LEU A 26 4.23 -7.37 11.14
CA LEU A 26 5.55 -7.72 10.60
C LEU A 26 5.79 -9.24 10.59
N VAL A 27 5.38 -9.94 11.66
CA VAL A 27 5.54 -11.40 11.76
C VAL A 27 4.62 -12.12 10.77
N GLU A 28 3.41 -11.62 10.56
CA GLU A 28 2.49 -12.12 9.53
C GLU A 28 3.03 -11.89 8.12
N THR A 29 3.52 -10.69 7.84
CA THR A 29 4.16 -10.35 6.54
C THR A 29 5.36 -11.27 6.27
N ALA A 30 6.20 -11.52 7.28
CA ALA A 30 7.32 -12.45 7.16
C ALA A 30 6.84 -13.89 6.90
N ALA A 31 5.76 -14.32 7.55
CA ALA A 31 5.17 -15.64 7.32
C ALA A 31 4.69 -15.79 5.87
N GLU A 32 4.01 -14.79 5.32
CA GLU A 32 3.56 -14.77 3.92
C GLU A 32 4.73 -14.80 2.95
N ALA A 33 5.76 -13.99 3.17
CA ALA A 33 6.96 -13.98 2.32
C ALA A 33 7.64 -15.36 2.27
N VAL A 34 7.68 -16.09 3.39
CA VAL A 34 8.24 -17.44 3.46
C VAL A 34 7.32 -18.46 2.77
N ARG A 35 5.99 -18.33 2.86
CA ARG A 35 5.04 -19.19 2.12
C ARG A 35 5.19 -19.07 0.62
N VAL A 36 5.50 -17.88 0.09
CA VAL A 36 5.78 -17.68 -1.34
C VAL A 36 6.98 -18.51 -1.82
N LEU A 37 7.93 -18.79 -0.93
CA LEU A 37 9.07 -19.68 -1.21
C LEU A 37 8.72 -21.18 -1.12
N ALA A 38 7.43 -21.53 -0.99
CA ALA A 38 6.92 -22.88 -0.80
C ALA A 38 7.48 -23.61 0.43
N LEU A 39 7.96 -22.86 1.45
CA LEU A 39 8.39 -23.41 2.72
C LEU A 39 7.19 -23.56 3.67
N PRO A 40 7.08 -24.67 4.42
CA PRO A 40 6.08 -24.80 5.48
C PRO A 40 6.32 -23.79 6.61
N VAL A 41 5.27 -23.08 6.99
CA VAL A 41 5.31 -22.03 8.03
C VAL A 41 4.17 -22.23 9.02
N GLU A 42 4.49 -22.21 10.31
CA GLU A 42 3.52 -22.21 11.41
C GLU A 42 3.71 -20.98 12.30
N LEU A 43 2.59 -20.34 12.67
CA LEU A 43 2.54 -19.27 13.66
C LEU A 43 1.95 -19.84 14.94
N GLN A 44 2.66 -19.71 16.06
CA GLN A 44 2.21 -20.20 17.36
C GLN A 44 2.37 -19.10 18.43
N VAL A 45 1.41 -18.99 19.34
CA VAL A 45 1.53 -18.11 20.52
C VAL A 45 1.98 -18.95 21.71
N ILE A 46 3.22 -18.74 22.17
CA ILE A 46 3.82 -19.50 23.27
C ILE A 46 4.20 -18.53 24.38
N GLY A 47 3.53 -18.63 25.53
CA GLY A 47 3.81 -17.78 26.71
C GLY A 47 3.64 -16.28 26.44
N GLY A 48 2.70 -15.90 25.56
CA GLY A 48 2.48 -14.50 25.18
C GLY A 48 3.44 -13.97 24.10
N ALA A 49 4.36 -14.79 23.60
CA ALA A 49 5.19 -14.45 22.45
C ALA A 49 4.60 -15.04 21.16
N LEU A 50 4.57 -14.26 20.08
CA LEU A 50 4.23 -14.75 18.75
C LEU A 50 5.49 -15.35 18.12
N VAL A 51 5.47 -16.66 17.85
CA VAL A 51 6.60 -17.43 17.32
C VAL A 51 6.30 -17.87 15.89
N LEU A 52 7.17 -17.46 14.97
CA LEU A 52 7.17 -17.93 13.57
C LEU A 52 8.11 -19.13 13.44
N ARG A 53 7.57 -20.31 13.16
CA ARG A 53 8.34 -21.54 12.90
C ARG A 53 8.37 -21.79 11.40
N VAL A 54 9.58 -21.88 10.85
CA VAL A 54 9.82 -22.18 9.43
C VAL A 54 10.55 -23.50 9.31
N THR A 55 10.00 -24.45 8.55
CA THR A 55 10.63 -25.74 8.29
C THR A 55 11.42 -25.64 6.99
N VAL A 56 12.74 -25.42 7.09
CA VAL A 56 13.61 -25.24 5.91
C VAL A 56 14.03 -26.57 5.28
N PHE A 57 14.11 -27.62 6.09
CA PHE A 57 14.42 -28.98 5.67
C PHE A 57 13.37 -29.92 6.24
N ASP A 58 12.90 -30.88 5.46
CA ASP A 58 12.13 -31.99 6.01
C ASP A 58 12.96 -32.61 7.13
N PRO A 59 12.41 -32.77 8.35
CA PRO A 59 13.13 -33.47 9.40
C PRO A 59 13.44 -34.86 8.86
N MET A 60 14.71 -35.11 8.56
CA MET A 60 15.18 -36.44 8.18
C MET A 60 14.97 -37.32 9.41
N VAL A 61 13.85 -38.03 9.46
CA VAL A 61 13.55 -39.00 10.50
C VAL A 61 14.52 -40.15 10.27
N VAL A 62 15.69 -40.07 10.89
CA VAL A 62 16.55 -41.23 11.08
C VAL A 62 15.83 -42.08 12.13
N THR A 63 15.00 -43.01 11.68
CA THR A 63 14.45 -44.06 12.54
C THR A 63 15.62 -44.94 12.98
N TYR A 64 16.22 -44.61 14.11
CA TYR A 64 17.00 -45.57 14.88
C TYR A 64 16.01 -46.39 15.70
N GLU A 65 15.94 -47.69 15.39
CA GLU A 65 15.23 -48.69 16.17
C GLU A 65 16.01 -48.88 17.48
N LEU A 66 15.75 -47.99 18.45
CA LEU A 66 16.27 -48.11 19.81
C LEU A 66 15.56 -49.30 20.44
N ALA A 67 16.30 -50.40 20.61
CA ALA A 67 15.86 -51.58 21.31
C ALA A 67 15.17 -51.21 22.63
N SER A 68 13.92 -51.61 22.74
CA SER A 68 13.01 -51.35 23.84
C SER A 68 13.61 -51.79 25.18
N GLY A 69 14.00 -50.82 26.00
CA GLY A 69 14.23 -51.01 27.44
C GLY A 69 12.89 -50.96 28.21
N PRO A 70 12.77 -51.70 29.32
CA PRO A 70 11.50 -51.91 30.01
C PRO A 70 10.95 -50.64 30.67
N THR A 71 9.63 -50.53 30.55
CA THR A 71 8.71 -49.57 31.17
C THR A 71 8.90 -49.39 32.68
N MET A 72 9.22 -48.17 33.09
CA MET A 72 8.76 -47.55 34.34
C MET A 72 7.79 -46.45 33.90
N GLY A 73 6.51 -46.49 34.21
CA GLY A 73 6.01 -46.62 35.56
C GLY A 73 5.79 -45.22 36.10
N ASP A 74 4.56 -44.74 35.93
CA ASP A 74 3.85 -43.96 36.95
C ASP A 74 4.36 -42.55 37.28
N ALA A 75 3.71 -41.53 36.68
CA ALA A 75 3.53 -40.21 37.28
C ALA A 75 2.47 -39.39 36.52
N LEU A 76 1.27 -39.96 36.37
CA LEU A 76 0.07 -39.15 36.14
C LEU A 76 -0.33 -38.55 37.48
N SER A 77 -0.07 -37.27 37.71
CA SER A 77 -0.60 -36.56 38.87
C SER A 77 -0.91 -35.09 38.54
N LEU A 78 -2.20 -34.86 38.32
CA LEU A 78 -3.00 -33.79 38.92
C LEU A 78 -2.38 -32.39 39.00
N MET A 79 -2.76 -31.51 38.08
CA MET A 79 -3.04 -30.10 38.41
C MET A 79 -4.27 -29.62 37.64
N GLN A 80 -5.44 -29.76 38.27
CA GLN A 80 -6.61 -28.94 37.97
C GLN A 80 -6.39 -27.58 38.63
N ALA A 81 -6.25 -26.52 37.84
CA ALA A 81 -6.21 -25.15 38.34
C ALA A 81 -7.61 -24.55 38.28
N GLU A 82 -8.09 -24.13 39.45
CA GLU A 82 -9.34 -23.39 39.66
C GLU A 82 -9.37 -22.11 38.84
N THR A 83 -10.48 -21.91 38.13
CA THR A 83 -10.80 -20.68 37.41
C THR A 83 -11.42 -19.69 38.40
N PRO A 84 -10.87 -18.48 38.61
CA PRO A 84 -11.50 -17.49 39.48
C PRO A 84 -12.77 -16.94 38.82
N GLN A 85 -13.85 -16.91 39.60
CA GLN A 85 -15.13 -16.31 39.24
C GLN A 85 -14.97 -14.81 39.02
N ALA A 86 -15.37 -14.34 37.84
CA ALA A 86 -15.46 -12.93 37.51
C ALA A 86 -16.62 -12.27 38.29
N GLU A 87 -16.26 -11.22 39.02
CA GLU A 87 -17.13 -10.35 39.79
C GLU A 87 -18.08 -9.60 38.85
N VAL A 88 -19.38 -9.75 39.10
CA VAL A 88 -20.47 -9.08 38.38
C VAL A 88 -20.51 -7.62 38.86
N LEU A 89 -19.95 -6.71 38.07
CA LEU A 89 -20.11 -5.27 38.26
C LEU A 89 -21.56 -4.86 37.97
N GLN A 90 -22.14 -4.15 38.93
CA GLN A 90 -23.52 -3.67 38.91
C GLN A 90 -23.72 -2.62 37.82
N ASP A 91 -24.81 -2.82 37.09
CA ASP A 91 -25.31 -2.08 35.95
C ASP A 91 -25.82 -0.69 36.40
N ASP A 92 -25.03 0.35 36.16
CA ASP A 92 -25.45 1.74 36.31
C ASP A 92 -26.42 2.07 35.18
N ALA A 93 -27.67 2.37 35.55
CA ALA A 93 -28.76 2.67 34.63
C ALA A 93 -28.40 3.84 33.70
N VAL A 94 -27.99 3.51 32.47
CA VAL A 94 -27.75 4.45 31.40
C VAL A 94 -29.07 5.17 31.08
N PRO A 95 -29.11 6.52 31.06
CA PRO A 95 -30.30 7.25 30.66
C PRO A 95 -30.68 6.82 29.25
N VAL A 96 -31.93 6.35 29.10
CA VAL A 96 -32.50 5.90 27.83
C VAL A 96 -32.44 7.07 26.85
N ALA A 97 -31.44 7.05 25.97
CA ALA A 97 -31.30 8.01 24.89
C ALA A 97 -32.50 7.86 23.96
N ASP A 98 -33.05 9.00 23.52
CA ASP A 98 -34.14 9.02 22.54
C ASP A 98 -33.79 8.12 21.35
N PRO A 99 -34.75 7.33 20.84
CA PRO A 99 -34.50 6.37 19.77
C PRO A 99 -33.87 7.10 18.58
N ALA A 100 -32.68 6.66 18.19
CA ALA A 100 -31.98 7.22 17.04
C ALA A 100 -32.90 7.15 15.82
N PRO A 101 -32.98 8.22 15.00
CA PRO A 101 -33.82 8.21 13.81
C PRO A 101 -33.43 7.05 12.89
N GLU A 102 -34.42 6.36 12.32
CA GLU A 102 -34.19 5.29 11.36
C GLU A 102 -33.51 5.88 10.12
N LEU A 103 -32.24 5.57 9.93
CA LEU A 103 -31.45 6.04 8.80
C LEU A 103 -31.79 5.23 7.54
N HIS A 104 -31.82 5.88 6.39
CA HIS A 104 -32.06 5.21 5.11
C HIS A 104 -30.84 4.35 4.72
N THR A 105 -31.04 3.04 4.53
CA THR A 105 -29.97 2.08 4.20
C THR A 105 -30.10 1.46 2.79
N GLY A 106 -31.04 1.94 1.97
CA GLY A 106 -31.29 1.42 0.61
C GLY A 106 -30.25 1.86 -0.44
N PRO A 107 -30.42 1.45 -1.72
CA PRO A 107 -29.63 1.99 -2.82
C PRO A 107 -29.76 3.52 -2.91
N TRP A 108 -28.75 4.19 -3.45
CA TRP A 108 -28.80 5.63 -3.74
C TRP A 108 -29.67 5.86 -4.97
N THR A 109 -30.63 6.76 -4.84
CA THR A 109 -31.46 7.23 -5.96
C THR A 109 -30.79 8.39 -6.67
N GLU A 110 -31.11 8.61 -7.94
CA GLU A 110 -30.56 9.72 -8.73
C GLU A 110 -30.89 11.09 -8.10
N ASP A 111 -32.08 11.21 -7.49
CA ASP A 111 -32.51 12.42 -6.77
C ASP A 111 -31.63 12.70 -5.54
N GLU A 112 -31.33 11.68 -4.73
CA GLU A 112 -30.43 11.82 -3.57
C GLU A 112 -29.00 12.20 -4.00
N GLU A 113 -28.53 11.69 -5.14
CA GLU A 113 -27.22 12.02 -5.70
C GLU A 113 -27.14 13.47 -6.16
N ALA A 114 -28.18 13.95 -6.84
CA ALA A 114 -28.29 15.33 -7.29
C ALA A 114 -28.35 16.30 -6.09
N GLU A 115 -29.16 15.99 -5.08
CA GLU A 115 -29.27 16.82 -3.87
C GLU A 115 -27.95 16.86 -3.07
N ALA A 116 -27.24 15.74 -2.96
CA ALA A 116 -25.94 15.68 -2.32
C ALA A 116 -24.90 16.59 -3.01
N LEU A 117 -24.85 16.56 -4.35
CA LEU A 117 -23.97 17.42 -5.15
C LEU A 117 -24.35 18.90 -5.02
N GLU A 118 -25.64 19.23 -5.02
CA GLU A 118 -26.10 20.61 -4.83
C GLU A 118 -25.73 21.16 -3.45
N LEU A 119 -25.87 20.36 -2.38
CA LEU A 119 -25.46 20.75 -1.03
C LEU A 119 -23.93 20.93 -0.92
N ASP A 120 -23.15 20.04 -1.55
CA ASP A 120 -21.69 20.15 -1.61
C ASP A 120 -21.23 21.40 -2.37
N ALA A 121 -21.87 21.70 -3.51
CA ALA A 121 -21.62 22.92 -4.28
C ALA A 121 -21.96 24.21 -3.49
N ARG A 122 -22.92 24.13 -2.56
CA ARG A 122 -23.23 25.21 -1.59
C ARG A 122 -22.27 25.29 -0.40
N GLY A 123 -21.31 24.36 -0.30
CA GLY A 123 -20.32 24.31 0.78
C GLY A 123 -20.82 23.70 2.09
N ALA A 124 -21.91 22.94 2.06
CA ALA A 124 -22.38 22.21 3.24
C ALA A 124 -21.36 21.17 3.69
N SER A 125 -21.22 20.99 5.00
CA SER A 125 -20.36 19.93 5.54
C SER A 125 -20.98 18.55 5.32
N LEU A 126 -20.16 17.50 5.25
CA LEU A 126 -20.64 16.12 5.10
C LEU A 126 -21.64 15.71 6.20
N LYS A 127 -21.54 16.29 7.40
CA LYS A 127 -22.49 16.02 8.49
C LYS A 127 -23.85 16.65 8.22
N GLU A 128 -23.89 17.86 7.67
CA GLU A 128 -25.13 18.54 7.30
C GLU A 128 -25.80 17.85 6.12
N ILE A 129 -25.02 17.40 5.12
CA ILE A 129 -25.53 16.63 3.98
C ILE A 129 -26.10 15.28 4.46
N ALA A 130 -25.39 14.59 5.35
CA ALA A 130 -25.85 13.31 5.90
C ALA A 130 -27.15 13.46 6.71
N ALA A 131 -27.27 14.56 7.47
CA ALA A 131 -28.48 14.88 8.21
C ALA A 131 -29.64 15.26 7.28
N ALA A 132 -29.39 16.03 6.23
CA ALA A 132 -30.40 16.42 5.24
C ALA A 132 -30.98 15.21 4.50
N LEU A 133 -30.12 14.27 4.11
CA LEU A 133 -30.52 13.06 3.37
C LEU A 133 -30.95 11.89 4.27
N ASN A 134 -30.91 12.06 5.60
CA ASN A 134 -31.16 11.00 6.60
C ASN A 134 -30.34 9.72 6.33
N ARG A 135 -29.05 9.88 5.99
CA ARG A 135 -28.14 8.81 5.56
C ARG A 135 -26.92 8.72 6.50
N PRO A 136 -26.33 7.54 6.71
CA PRO A 136 -25.10 7.42 7.49
C PRO A 136 -23.93 8.17 6.84
N ALA A 137 -23.18 8.96 7.63
CA ALA A 137 -22.06 9.76 7.14
C ALA A 137 -20.97 8.95 6.42
N ALA A 138 -20.75 7.69 6.83
CA ALA A 138 -19.81 6.78 6.17
C ALA A 138 -20.24 6.42 4.74
N SER A 139 -21.54 6.16 4.52
CA SER A 139 -22.09 5.86 3.19
C SER A 139 -22.02 7.08 2.28
N LEU A 140 -22.34 8.27 2.80
CA LEU A 140 -22.23 9.53 2.08
C LEU A 140 -20.79 9.83 1.65
N ASN A 141 -19.79 9.66 2.53
CA ASN A 141 -18.40 9.95 2.19
C ASN A 141 -17.92 9.12 0.99
N LEU A 142 -18.22 7.81 1.00
CA LEU A 142 -17.92 6.94 -0.12
C LEU A 142 -18.63 7.41 -1.40
N LYS A 143 -19.93 7.72 -1.31
CA LYS A 143 -20.73 8.16 -2.47
C LYS A 143 -20.24 9.49 -3.04
N MET A 144 -19.94 10.48 -2.20
CA MET A 144 -19.40 11.79 -2.62
C MET A 144 -18.07 11.66 -3.36
N ARG A 145 -17.20 10.73 -2.94
CA ARG A 145 -15.96 10.43 -3.68
C ARG A 145 -16.24 9.87 -5.08
N HIS A 146 -17.27 9.04 -5.23
CA HIS A 146 -17.68 8.54 -6.54
C HIS A 146 -18.31 9.63 -7.41
N LEU A 147 -19.21 10.45 -6.85
CA LEU A 147 -19.87 11.54 -7.58
C LEU A 147 -18.89 12.59 -8.07
N ARG A 148 -17.93 13.02 -7.23
CA ARG A 148 -16.91 14.00 -7.63
C ARG A 148 -16.03 13.51 -8.77
N ARG A 149 -15.63 12.22 -8.74
CA ARG A 149 -14.88 11.60 -9.84
C ARG A 149 -15.72 11.51 -11.11
N LYS A 150 -16.99 11.13 -11.01
CA LYS A 150 -17.89 11.08 -12.18
C LYS A 150 -18.05 12.46 -12.84
N VAL A 151 -18.20 13.51 -12.03
CA VAL A 151 -18.27 14.89 -12.53
C VAL A 151 -16.95 15.31 -13.19
N GLU A 152 -15.80 14.93 -12.62
CA GLU A 152 -14.49 15.19 -13.25
C GLU A 152 -14.35 14.48 -14.61
N GLU A 153 -14.77 13.21 -14.70
CA GLU A 153 -14.78 12.44 -15.97
C GLU A 153 -15.72 13.07 -17.02
N GLU A 154 -16.92 13.51 -16.64
CA GLU A 154 -17.87 14.17 -17.56
C GLU A 154 -17.36 15.53 -18.07
N ILE A 155 -16.57 16.27 -17.27
CA ILE A 155 -15.94 17.53 -17.70
C ILE A 155 -14.80 17.26 -18.70
N GLU A 156 -14.01 16.20 -18.49
CA GLU A 156 -12.91 15.84 -19.40
C GLU A 156 -13.40 15.42 -20.79
N ASP A 157 -14.58 14.80 -20.88
CA ASP A 157 -15.16 14.37 -22.17
C ASP A 157 -15.74 15.54 -23.00
N ASP A 158 -16.27 16.60 -22.37
CA ASP A 158 -16.93 17.73 -23.07
C ASP A 158 -15.94 18.77 -23.62
N ASP A 159 -14.71 18.83 -23.09
CA ASP A 159 -13.65 19.73 -23.61
C ASP A 159 -12.90 19.12 -24.82
N THR A 160 -13.29 17.92 -25.27
CA THR A 160 -12.93 17.41 -26.60
C THR A 160 -13.89 17.99 -27.64
N ALA A 161 -13.89 19.32 -27.75
CA ALA A 161 -14.53 19.99 -28.87
C ALA A 161 -14.00 19.39 -30.17
N PRO A 162 -14.86 18.97 -31.11
CA PRO A 162 -14.40 18.53 -32.42
C PRO A 162 -13.70 19.72 -33.05
N ASP A 163 -12.40 19.58 -33.30
CA ASP A 163 -11.60 20.49 -34.10
C ASP A 163 -12.21 20.55 -35.51
N ALA A 164 -13.23 21.40 -35.66
CA ALA A 164 -13.84 21.78 -36.91
C ALA A 164 -12.90 22.77 -37.60
N GLY A 165 -11.73 22.24 -37.97
CA GLY A 165 -10.63 22.94 -38.62
C GLY A 165 -10.05 22.08 -39.73
N GLN A 166 -10.92 21.55 -40.61
CA GLN A 166 -10.54 21.08 -41.95
C GLN A 166 -9.93 22.23 -42.75
N GLY A 167 -8.65 22.51 -42.46
CA GLY A 167 -7.75 23.23 -43.34
C GLY A 167 -7.18 22.23 -44.33
N ASP A 168 -7.86 22.12 -45.46
CA ASP A 168 -7.43 21.51 -46.71
C ASP A 168 -5.94 21.80 -46.99
N ARG A 169 -5.07 20.85 -46.63
CA ARG A 169 -3.63 20.92 -46.93
C ARG A 169 -3.21 19.67 -47.68
N GLN A 170 -3.71 19.62 -48.91
CA GLN A 170 -2.98 19.27 -50.12
C GLN A 170 -1.93 18.15 -49.96
N GLU A 171 -2.37 16.96 -50.37
CA GLU A 171 -1.58 15.82 -50.79
C GLU A 171 -0.33 16.28 -51.57
N ALA A 172 0.84 16.10 -50.94
CA ALA A 172 2.11 16.06 -51.64
C ALA A 172 2.72 14.67 -51.42
N CYS A 173 2.51 13.83 -52.43
CA CYS A 173 3.42 12.82 -52.94
C CYS A 173 4.46 12.24 -51.98
N GLY A 174 4.18 11.02 -51.53
CA GLY A 174 5.08 9.88 -51.62
C GLY A 174 6.54 10.09 -51.23
N HIS A 175 6.88 9.67 -50.02
CA HIS A 175 8.13 8.95 -49.76
C HIS A 175 7.79 7.80 -48.83
N ALA A 176 7.82 6.57 -49.36
CA ALA A 176 7.97 5.39 -48.54
C ALA A 176 9.40 5.45 -47.95
N PRO A 177 9.58 5.55 -46.62
CA PRO A 177 10.90 5.39 -46.06
C PRO A 177 11.29 3.92 -46.21
N GLU A 178 12.13 3.70 -47.20
CA GLU A 178 12.95 2.51 -47.39
C GLU A 178 13.54 2.11 -46.04
N GLY A 179 13.39 0.83 -45.67
CA GLY A 179 13.76 0.29 -44.38
C GLY A 179 15.22 0.53 -44.05
N THR A 180 15.48 1.59 -43.29
CA THR A 180 16.71 1.73 -42.53
C THR A 180 16.65 0.66 -41.45
N GLU A 181 17.36 -0.46 -41.66
CA GLU A 181 17.72 -1.39 -40.60
C GLU A 181 18.27 -0.56 -39.44
N ALA A 182 17.45 -0.38 -38.40
CA ALA A 182 17.85 0.30 -37.19
C ALA A 182 19.11 -0.42 -36.69
N PRO A 183 20.26 0.26 -36.59
CA PRO A 183 21.48 -0.37 -36.11
C PRO A 183 21.16 -1.01 -34.78
N ALA A 184 21.35 -2.34 -34.69
CA ALA A 184 21.09 -3.11 -33.48
C ALA A 184 21.74 -2.39 -32.30
N GLU A 185 20.91 -1.66 -31.56
CA GLU A 185 21.35 -0.71 -30.56
C GLU A 185 22.11 -1.53 -29.53
N ALA A 186 23.42 -1.31 -29.47
CA ALA A 186 24.29 -2.00 -28.54
C ALA A 186 23.68 -1.77 -27.15
N VAL A 187 23.15 -2.85 -26.57
CA VAL A 187 22.54 -2.83 -25.25
C VAL A 187 23.60 -2.30 -24.31
N ALA A 188 23.51 -1.02 -23.96
CA ALA A 188 24.48 -0.38 -23.11
C ALA A 188 24.45 -1.14 -21.79
N ASP A 189 25.54 -1.81 -21.47
CA ASP A 189 25.67 -2.68 -20.31
C ASP A 189 25.74 -1.79 -19.06
N PHE A 190 24.57 -1.27 -18.67
CA PHE A 190 24.45 -0.32 -17.58
C PHE A 190 24.56 -1.11 -16.28
N THR A 191 25.71 -1.00 -15.61
CA THR A 191 25.88 -1.54 -14.26
C THR A 191 25.58 -0.44 -13.25
N PRO A 192 24.41 -0.43 -12.61
CA PRO A 192 24.01 0.64 -11.70
C PRO A 192 24.84 0.63 -10.42
N ALA A 193 25.08 1.83 -9.86
CA ALA A 193 25.86 1.98 -8.64
C ALA A 193 25.24 1.21 -7.47
N ALA A 194 26.04 0.34 -6.83
CA ALA A 194 25.63 -0.42 -5.66
C ALA A 194 25.54 0.47 -4.43
N LEU A 195 24.53 0.25 -3.58
CA LEU A 195 24.38 0.95 -2.30
C LEU A 195 25.58 0.71 -1.36
N PRO A 196 25.86 1.64 -0.42
CA PRO A 196 26.83 1.45 0.65
C PRO A 196 26.55 0.19 1.47
N LYS A 197 27.62 -0.47 1.97
CA LYS A 197 27.50 -1.72 2.74
C LYS A 197 26.73 -1.54 4.05
N ASP A 198 26.77 -0.35 4.62
CA ASP A 198 26.10 0.08 5.85
C ASP A 198 24.66 0.58 5.63
N ALA A 199 24.15 0.58 4.39
CA ALA A 199 22.78 1.01 4.10
C ALA A 199 21.73 0.18 4.89
N PRO A 200 20.61 0.81 5.33
CA PRO A 200 19.54 0.11 6.02
C PRO A 200 18.99 -1.07 5.24
N VAL A 201 18.56 -2.12 5.95
CA VAL A 201 18.01 -3.35 5.35
C VAL A 201 16.86 -3.05 4.39
N ALA A 202 15.96 -2.13 4.76
CA ALA A 202 14.85 -1.72 3.90
C ALA A 202 15.31 -1.15 2.54
N MET A 203 16.40 -0.38 2.48
CA MET A 203 16.94 0.13 1.22
C MET A 203 17.60 -0.98 0.38
N LYS A 204 18.25 -1.93 1.05
CA LYS A 204 18.85 -3.11 0.37
C LYS A 204 17.79 -3.99 -0.27
N LEU A 205 16.63 -4.16 0.37
CA LEU A 205 15.49 -4.88 -0.22
C LEU A 205 14.97 -4.18 -1.49
N VAL A 206 14.82 -2.86 -1.45
CA VAL A 206 14.45 -2.07 -2.64
C VAL A 206 15.51 -2.21 -3.75
N GLN A 207 16.80 -2.15 -3.43
CA GLN A 207 17.86 -2.37 -4.41
C GLN A 207 17.79 -3.76 -5.04
N ALA A 208 17.57 -4.79 -4.23
CA ALA A 208 17.42 -6.16 -4.72
C ALA A 208 16.21 -6.31 -5.65
N HIS A 209 15.06 -5.73 -5.27
CA HIS A 209 13.86 -5.67 -6.11
C HIS A 209 14.14 -5.01 -7.46
N LEU A 210 14.74 -3.82 -7.45
CA LEU A 210 15.06 -3.11 -8.67
C LEU A 210 16.14 -3.80 -9.52
N ASN A 211 17.05 -4.58 -8.91
CA ASN A 211 17.99 -5.43 -9.66
C ASN A 211 17.27 -6.58 -10.35
N ALA A 212 16.27 -7.18 -9.70
CA ALA A 212 15.45 -8.24 -10.28
C ALA A 212 14.54 -7.72 -11.40
N ALA A 213 14.02 -6.50 -11.27
CA ALA A 213 13.21 -5.84 -12.30
C ALA A 213 14.01 -5.58 -13.60
N GLY A 214 15.32 -5.32 -13.48
CA GLY A 214 16.19 -5.02 -14.60
C GLY A 214 15.83 -3.72 -15.34
N TYR A 215 16.57 -3.48 -16.43
CA TYR A 215 16.36 -2.35 -17.33
C TYR A 215 16.13 -2.86 -18.75
N GLN A 216 14.95 -2.59 -19.29
CA GLN A 216 14.64 -2.78 -20.70
C GLN A 216 14.62 -1.40 -21.34
N ALA A 217 15.21 -1.27 -22.54
CA ALA A 217 15.14 -0.01 -23.28
C ALA A 217 13.67 0.46 -23.41
N PRO A 218 13.36 1.75 -23.22
CA PRO A 218 14.30 2.87 -23.05
C PRO A 218 14.69 3.15 -21.58
N TRP A 219 14.25 2.35 -20.61
CA TRP A 219 14.39 2.64 -19.20
C TRP A 219 15.85 2.62 -18.73
N THR A 220 16.23 3.68 -18.01
CA THR A 220 17.52 3.82 -17.34
C THR A 220 17.28 4.19 -15.88
N PRO A 221 18.27 4.04 -14.97
CA PRO A 221 18.09 4.47 -13.58
C PRO A 221 17.78 5.96 -13.43
N GLU A 222 18.26 6.80 -14.35
CA GLU A 222 17.97 8.23 -14.37
C GLU A 222 16.50 8.49 -14.74
N LEU A 223 15.95 7.79 -15.75
CA LEU A 223 14.53 7.90 -16.11
C LEU A 223 13.61 7.37 -14.99
N ASP A 224 13.98 6.25 -14.36
CA ASP A 224 13.25 5.74 -13.19
C ASP A 224 13.25 6.78 -12.05
N TYR A 225 14.41 7.40 -11.79
CA TYR A 225 14.52 8.47 -10.78
C TYR A 225 13.61 9.66 -11.13
N GLN A 226 13.65 10.15 -12.36
CA GLN A 226 12.83 11.28 -12.80
C GLN A 226 11.32 10.99 -12.73
N LEU A 227 10.92 9.77 -13.10
CA LEU A 227 9.54 9.30 -12.98
C LEU A 227 9.06 9.35 -11.52
N ILE A 228 9.80 8.73 -10.61
CA ILE A 228 9.42 8.66 -9.19
C ILE A 228 9.52 10.04 -8.54
N ALA A 229 10.53 10.85 -8.86
CA ALA A 229 10.71 12.21 -8.35
C ALA A 229 9.55 13.13 -8.78
N GLY A 230 9.08 13.00 -10.03
CA GLY A 230 7.95 13.78 -10.52
C GLY A 230 6.65 13.47 -9.78
N LEU A 231 6.34 12.18 -9.61
CA LEU A 231 5.13 11.73 -8.93
C LEU A 231 5.14 12.05 -7.44
N THR A 232 6.28 11.84 -6.76
CA THR A 232 6.43 12.19 -5.34
C THR A 232 6.40 13.71 -5.10
N GLY A 233 6.77 14.51 -6.12
CA GLY A 233 6.61 15.96 -6.14
C GLY A 233 5.17 16.45 -6.43
N GLY A 234 4.20 15.54 -6.56
CA GLY A 234 2.79 15.88 -6.77
C GLY A 234 2.41 16.15 -8.24
N ARG A 235 3.31 15.91 -9.21
CA ARG A 235 2.96 16.01 -10.63
C ARG A 235 2.10 14.82 -11.05
N LYS A 236 1.12 15.06 -11.91
CA LYS A 236 0.30 13.99 -12.50
C LYS A 236 1.12 13.18 -13.50
N LEU A 237 0.85 11.87 -13.58
CA LEU A 237 1.58 10.94 -14.45
C LEU A 237 1.64 11.38 -15.95
N PRO A 238 0.56 11.90 -16.58
CA PRO A 238 0.63 12.37 -17.96
C PRO A 238 1.63 13.51 -18.21
N ALA A 239 1.73 14.45 -17.27
CA ALA A 239 2.71 15.54 -17.38
C ALA A 239 4.14 15.01 -17.29
N VAL A 240 4.39 14.08 -16.34
CA VAL A 240 5.71 13.44 -16.20
C VAL A 240 6.05 12.61 -17.44
N ALA A 241 5.11 11.84 -18.00
CA ALA A 241 5.33 11.07 -19.21
C ALA A 241 5.69 11.95 -20.41
N GLY A 242 5.00 13.10 -20.56
CA GLY A 242 5.31 14.11 -21.57
C GLY A 242 6.71 14.69 -21.43
N ASP A 243 7.14 15.04 -20.21
CA ASP A 243 8.49 15.54 -19.93
C ASP A 243 9.58 14.50 -20.26
N LEU A 244 9.30 13.22 -20.02
CA LEU A 244 10.24 12.12 -20.31
C LEU A 244 10.27 11.71 -21.78
N GLY A 245 9.30 12.16 -22.59
CA GLY A 245 9.14 11.70 -23.97
C GLY A 245 8.77 10.21 -24.07
N LEU A 246 8.10 9.66 -23.06
CA LEU A 246 7.69 8.26 -22.99
C LEU A 246 6.16 8.14 -23.07
N SER A 247 5.67 6.97 -23.46
CA SER A 247 4.24 6.72 -23.47
C SER A 247 3.68 6.69 -22.04
N LEU A 248 2.45 7.19 -21.86
CA LEU A 248 1.77 7.15 -20.57
C LEU A 248 1.62 5.71 -20.04
N GLU A 249 1.38 4.76 -20.93
CA GLU A 249 1.23 3.35 -20.57
C GLU A 249 2.53 2.75 -20.07
N ASP A 250 3.65 3.01 -20.75
CA ASP A 250 4.98 2.55 -20.31
C ASP A 250 5.33 3.12 -18.94
N CYS A 251 5.09 4.42 -18.72
CA CYS A 251 5.31 5.05 -17.41
C CYS A 251 4.44 4.41 -16.33
N ARG A 252 3.19 4.07 -16.63
CA ARG A 252 2.27 3.40 -15.68
C ARG A 252 2.76 1.99 -15.34
N GLN A 253 3.09 1.20 -16.35
CA GLN A 253 3.61 -0.16 -16.17
C GLN A 253 4.92 -0.14 -15.38
N ARG A 254 5.83 0.78 -15.73
CA ARG A 254 7.09 0.95 -15.01
C ARG A 254 6.86 1.39 -13.58
N PHE A 255 5.97 2.34 -13.33
CA PHE A 255 5.64 2.76 -11.97
C PHE A 255 5.13 1.60 -11.10
N ALA A 256 4.21 0.80 -11.63
CA ALA A 256 3.69 -0.39 -10.93
C ALA A 256 4.79 -1.42 -10.64
N LEU A 257 5.73 -1.61 -11.56
CA LEU A 257 6.88 -2.48 -11.38
C LEU A 257 7.84 -1.96 -10.29
N LEU A 258 8.12 -0.65 -10.27
CA LEU A 258 9.04 -0.03 -9.33
C LEU A 258 8.46 0.07 -7.91
N CYS A 259 7.14 0.26 -7.80
CA CYS A 259 6.44 0.55 -6.55
C CYS A 259 5.24 -0.39 -6.36
N PRO A 260 5.46 -1.65 -5.96
CA PRO A 260 4.39 -2.61 -5.72
C PRO A 260 3.47 -2.21 -4.56
N GLU A 261 4.01 -1.45 -3.59
CA GLU A 261 3.26 -0.91 -2.46
C GLU A 261 3.08 0.61 -2.63
N PRO A 262 1.86 1.12 -2.87
CA PRO A 262 1.61 2.54 -3.18
C PRO A 262 1.61 3.46 -1.92
N GLY A 263 2.56 3.28 -1.01
CA GLY A 263 2.70 4.07 0.21
C GLY A 263 3.75 5.19 0.10
N PHE A 264 3.50 6.34 0.74
CA PHE A 264 4.44 7.47 0.77
C PHE A 264 5.83 7.09 1.30
N GLU A 265 5.88 6.27 2.36
CA GLU A 265 7.16 5.81 2.91
C GLU A 265 7.91 4.88 1.94
N ALA A 266 7.19 4.01 1.24
CA ALA A 266 7.77 3.11 0.23
C ALA A 266 8.35 3.92 -0.93
N GLN A 267 7.61 4.91 -1.43
CA GLN A 267 8.06 5.84 -2.47
C GLN A 267 9.27 6.67 -2.02
N SER A 268 9.29 7.15 -0.78
CA SER A 268 10.43 7.90 -0.23
C SER A 268 11.70 7.05 -0.13
N ARG A 269 11.57 5.77 0.25
CA ARG A 269 12.70 4.82 0.26
C ARG A 269 13.19 4.53 -1.17
N LEU A 270 12.25 4.28 -2.09
CA LEU A 270 12.53 4.06 -3.51
C LEU A 270 13.31 5.24 -4.11
N LEU A 271 12.86 6.46 -3.87
CA LEU A 271 13.50 7.68 -4.38
C LEU A 271 14.96 7.79 -3.92
N LYS A 272 15.26 7.50 -2.64
CA LYS A 272 16.64 7.52 -2.11
C LYS A 272 17.55 6.48 -2.79
N VAL A 273 17.02 5.29 -3.06
CA VAL A 273 17.78 4.23 -3.75
C VAL A 273 18.02 4.60 -5.20
N LEU A 274 16.99 5.10 -5.90
CA LEU A 274 17.11 5.55 -7.29
C LEU A 274 18.07 6.73 -7.44
N GLN A 275 18.04 7.69 -6.51
CA GLN A 275 18.99 8.81 -6.47
C GLN A 275 20.44 8.31 -6.41
N HIS A 276 20.72 7.30 -5.58
CA HIS A 276 22.06 6.70 -5.49
C HIS A 276 22.44 5.97 -6.80
N ARG A 277 21.51 5.21 -7.40
CA ARG A 277 21.75 4.46 -8.64
C ARG A 277 21.98 5.36 -9.85
N ALA A 278 21.29 6.49 -9.89
CA ALA A 278 21.45 7.53 -10.91
C ALA A 278 22.78 8.30 -10.77
N GLY A 279 23.56 8.05 -9.70
CA GLY A 279 24.80 8.79 -9.44
C GLY A 279 24.56 10.23 -8.96
N GLN A 280 23.32 10.58 -8.62
CA GLN A 280 22.96 11.88 -8.07
C GLN A 280 23.24 11.91 -6.57
N THR A 281 24.52 11.83 -6.19
CA THR A 281 24.92 12.00 -4.79
C THR A 281 24.61 13.45 -4.40
N GLN A 282 23.69 13.66 -3.47
CA GLN A 282 23.44 15.02 -2.95
C GLN A 282 24.76 15.58 -2.40
N PRO A 283 25.10 16.85 -2.69
CA PRO A 283 26.23 17.48 -2.04
C PRO A 283 25.95 17.47 -0.53
N VAL A 284 26.85 16.86 0.23
CA VAL A 284 26.78 16.89 1.70
C VAL A 284 26.82 18.36 2.10
N LYS A 285 25.71 18.89 2.61
CA LYS A 285 25.71 20.21 3.24
C LYS A 285 26.56 20.10 4.49
N GLU A 286 27.78 20.63 4.41
CA GLU A 286 28.65 20.88 5.58
C GLU A 286 28.02 21.87 6.55
#